data_AF-A0A6L3X5I7-F1
#
_entry.id   AF-A0A6L3X5I7-F1
#
_cell.length_a   1.000
_cell.length_b   1.000
_cell.length_c   1.000
_cell.angle_alpha   90.00
_cell.angle_beta   90.00
_cell.angle_gamma   90.00
#
_symmetry.space_group_name_H-M   'P 1'
#
loop_
_entity.id
_entity.type
_entity.pdbx_description
1 polymer ?
#
loop_
_entity_poly.entity_id
_entity_poly.type
_entity_poly.pdbx_seq_one_letter_code
_entity_poly.pdbx_strand_id
1 'polypeptide(L)'
;MTGLLATEPRPVDLPALAEAALWQELELTPKPGLVDRLNNGSHRDMDHALFVRSIMAITPWFARFAELGEAHAAKPADRQLRILRPMGMACEQAMYAATGGVNTHKGGIFALGLLCFAAGRVKNISADSLCCEVSNICHGLVARELAGRSGQATAGERQFQLYGLTGARGEAESGFATVRKALDAWNGQSLHGLLLRLMAVNQDSNLVSRGGIEGLRYV
;
A
#
# COMPACT_ATOMS: atom_id res chain seq x y z
N MET A 1 -18.83 43.63 17.18
CA MET A 1 -18.51 42.90 15.93
C MET A 1 -17.34 41.97 16.19
N THR A 2 -17.64 40.77 16.67
CA THR A 2 -16.66 39.70 16.89
C THR A 2 -16.76 38.75 15.71
N GLY A 3 -15.83 38.89 14.76
CA GLY A 3 -15.71 37.95 13.65
C GLY A 3 -15.30 36.59 14.19
N LEU A 4 -16.14 35.58 13.99
CA LEU A 4 -15.74 34.19 14.14
C LEU A 4 -14.59 33.94 13.16
N LEU A 5 -13.46 33.46 13.69
CA LEU A 5 -12.40 32.85 12.89
C LEU A 5 -13.03 31.70 12.12
N ALA A 6 -13.17 31.87 10.81
CA ALA A 6 -13.41 30.78 9.89
C ALA A 6 -12.28 29.76 10.14
N THR A 7 -12.62 28.62 10.71
CA THR A 7 -11.70 27.50 10.81
C THR A 7 -11.58 26.95 9.40
N GLU A 8 -10.65 27.50 8.62
CA GLU A 8 -10.24 26.88 7.36
C GLU A 8 -9.96 25.40 7.66
N PRO A 9 -10.60 24.46 6.94
CA PRO A 9 -10.39 23.05 7.18
C PRO A 9 -8.90 22.77 7.05
N ARG A 10 -8.31 22.18 8.10
CA ARG A 10 -6.88 21.85 8.12
C ARG A 10 -6.58 21.00 6.87
N PRO A 11 -5.59 21.36 6.05
CA PRO A 11 -5.24 20.58 4.88
C PRO A 11 -4.89 19.15 5.31
N VAL A 12 -5.38 18.18 4.54
CA VAL A 12 -5.13 16.75 4.81
C VAL A 12 -3.65 16.47 4.58
N ASP A 13 -2.95 16.13 5.66
CA ASP A 13 -1.54 15.72 5.63
C ASP A 13 -1.45 14.21 5.35
N LEU A 14 -1.45 13.85 4.06
CA LEU A 14 -1.44 12.45 3.66
C LEU A 14 -0.16 11.70 4.09
N PRO A 15 1.05 12.30 4.04
CA PRO A 15 2.25 11.68 4.61
C PRO A 15 2.12 11.31 6.08
N ALA A 16 1.57 12.21 6.91
CA ALA A 16 1.33 11.91 8.33
C ALA A 16 0.28 10.80 8.52
N LEU A 17 -0.76 10.78 7.69
CA LEU A 17 -1.76 9.70 7.71
C LEU A 17 -1.17 8.34 7.28
N ALA A 18 -0.24 8.34 6.31
CA ALA A 18 0.44 7.13 5.89
C ALA A 18 1.33 6.54 7.01
N GLU A 19 2.07 7.39 7.72
CA GLU A 19 2.79 6.97 8.92
C GLU A 19 1.85 6.42 9.99
N ALA A 20 0.78 7.17 10.31
CA ALA A 20 -0.18 6.76 11.32
C ALA A 20 -0.85 5.43 10.97
N ALA A 21 -1.09 5.16 9.68
CA ALA A 21 -1.65 3.90 9.21
C ALA A 21 -0.70 2.72 9.43
N LEU A 22 0.62 2.90 9.21
CA LEU A 22 1.61 1.85 9.48
C LEU A 22 1.69 1.52 10.98
N TRP A 23 1.68 2.53 11.84
CA TRP A 23 1.66 2.32 13.28
C TRP A 23 0.36 1.65 13.75
N GLN A 24 -0.78 2.09 13.23
CA GLN A 24 -2.07 1.45 13.54
C GLN A 24 -2.11 -0.01 13.08
N GLU A 25 -1.54 -0.32 11.91
CA GLU A 25 -1.42 -1.70 11.43
C GLU A 25 -0.55 -2.53 12.38
N LEU A 26 0.63 -2.04 12.76
CA LEU A 26 1.55 -2.77 13.63
C LEU A 26 0.97 -3.00 15.03
N GLU A 27 0.31 -2.00 15.59
CA GLU A 27 -0.25 -2.03 16.95
C GLU A 27 -1.55 -2.84 17.04
N LEU A 28 -2.26 -3.03 15.92
CA LEU A 28 -3.45 -3.90 15.90
C LEU A 28 -3.04 -5.29 16.35
N THR A 29 -3.59 -5.73 17.49
CA THR A 29 -3.21 -6.99 18.14
C THR A 29 -4.46 -7.61 18.76
N PRO A 30 -4.75 -8.91 18.57
CA PRO A 30 -4.01 -9.86 17.74
C PRO A 30 -4.28 -9.69 16.23
N LYS A 31 -3.32 -10.08 15.37
CA LYS A 31 -3.49 -10.21 13.91
C LYS A 31 -3.23 -11.65 13.46
N PRO A 32 -4.28 -12.43 13.12
CA PRO A 32 -4.13 -13.83 12.74
C PRO A 32 -3.14 -14.04 11.59
N GLY A 33 -2.05 -14.77 11.85
CA GLY A 33 -1.04 -15.14 10.85
C GLY A 33 -0.06 -14.02 10.43
N LEU A 34 -0.26 -12.79 10.92
CA LEU A 34 0.59 -11.63 10.65
C LEU A 34 1.44 -11.29 11.89
N VAL A 35 2.47 -10.46 11.71
CA VAL A 35 3.29 -9.95 12.83
C VAL A 35 2.50 -8.95 13.65
N ASP A 36 2.44 -9.13 14.96
CA ASP A 36 1.82 -8.20 15.91
C ASP A 36 2.67 -8.09 17.20
N ARG A 37 2.10 -7.51 18.27
CA ARG A 37 2.81 -7.36 19.56
C ARG A 37 2.97 -8.67 20.34
N LEU A 38 2.15 -9.67 20.07
CA LEU A 38 2.15 -10.95 20.80
C LEU A 38 3.08 -11.96 20.12
N ASN A 39 3.16 -11.97 18.79
CA ASN A 39 3.96 -12.94 18.04
C ASN A 39 4.27 -12.49 16.60
N ASN A 40 5.06 -13.31 15.90
CA ASN A 40 5.48 -13.07 14.52
C ASN A 40 4.52 -13.70 13.48
N GLY A 41 3.34 -14.18 13.90
CA GLY A 41 2.39 -14.90 13.06
C GLY A 41 3.03 -16.10 12.36
N SER A 42 2.85 -16.17 11.04
CA SER A 42 3.44 -17.21 10.19
C SER A 42 4.89 -16.93 9.79
N HIS A 43 5.46 -15.80 10.20
CA HIS A 43 6.79 -15.36 9.79
C HIS A 43 7.90 -15.92 10.67
N ARG A 44 9.04 -16.21 10.04
CA ARG A 44 10.29 -16.65 10.71
C ARG A 44 11.43 -15.66 10.53
N ASP A 45 11.25 -14.70 9.63
CA ASP A 45 12.24 -13.76 9.14
C ASP A 45 11.99 -12.33 9.62
N MET A 46 10.84 -12.06 10.25
CA MET A 46 10.47 -10.73 10.74
C MET A 46 9.71 -10.79 12.06
N ASP A 47 9.83 -9.71 12.83
CA ASP A 47 9.19 -9.51 14.13
C ASP A 47 8.75 -8.04 14.30
N HIS A 48 8.08 -7.76 15.42
CA HIS A 48 7.60 -6.41 15.75
C HIS A 48 8.73 -5.37 15.73
N ALA A 49 9.92 -5.70 16.25
CA ALA A 49 11.04 -4.77 16.32
C ALA A 49 11.60 -4.41 14.93
N LEU A 50 11.60 -5.37 13.99
CA LEU A 50 11.92 -5.12 12.58
C LEU A 50 10.89 -4.21 11.91
N PHE A 51 9.60 -4.39 12.20
CA PHE A 51 8.56 -3.49 11.72
C PHE A 51 8.77 -2.06 12.24
N VAL A 52 9.04 -1.87 13.54
CA VAL A 52 9.36 -0.56 14.12
C VAL A 52 10.52 0.11 13.38
N ARG A 53 11.66 -0.59 13.21
CA ARG A 53 12.83 -0.06 12.49
C ARG A 53 12.47 0.31 11.05
N SER A 54 11.66 -0.52 10.40
CA SER A 54 11.21 -0.27 9.05
C SER A 54 10.32 0.97 8.94
N ILE A 55 9.35 1.17 9.85
CA ILE A 55 8.46 2.32 9.84
C ILE A 55 9.30 3.61 9.96
N MET A 56 10.19 3.65 10.95
CA MET A 56 11.10 4.79 11.15
C MET A 56 11.94 5.11 9.91
N ALA A 57 12.39 4.08 9.18
CA ALA A 57 13.21 4.26 7.98
C ALA A 57 12.42 4.78 6.77
N ILE A 58 11.14 4.41 6.63
CA ILE A 58 10.32 4.73 5.45
C ILE A 58 9.44 5.98 5.63
N THR A 59 9.04 6.33 6.86
CA THR A 59 8.19 7.50 7.13
C THR A 59 8.68 8.79 6.46
N PRO A 60 9.98 9.17 6.52
CA PRO A 60 10.45 10.41 5.88
C PRO A 60 10.26 10.45 4.37
N TRP A 61 10.06 9.29 3.72
CA TRP A 61 9.86 9.21 2.27
C TRP A 61 8.45 9.57 1.84
N PHE A 62 7.44 9.50 2.71
CA PHE A 62 6.06 9.83 2.35
C PHE A 62 5.89 11.30 1.96
N ALA A 63 6.56 12.21 2.66
CA ALA A 63 6.61 13.63 2.26
C ALA A 63 7.27 13.79 0.88
N ARG A 64 8.37 13.08 0.63
CA ARG A 64 9.09 13.12 -0.66
C ARG A 64 8.23 12.60 -1.82
N PHE A 65 7.41 11.58 -1.58
CA PHE A 65 6.46 11.11 -2.60
C PHE A 65 5.44 12.20 -2.96
N ALA A 66 4.88 12.89 -1.95
CA ALA A 66 3.94 13.99 -2.19
C ALA A 66 4.60 15.16 -2.92
N GLU A 67 5.79 15.59 -2.50
CA GLU A 67 6.58 16.63 -3.17
C GLU A 67 6.89 16.29 -4.63
N LEU A 68 7.25 15.02 -4.91
CA LEU A 68 7.49 14.56 -6.28
C LEU A 68 6.20 14.58 -7.12
N GLY A 69 5.08 14.23 -6.51
CA GLY A 69 3.75 14.32 -7.11
C GLY A 69 3.42 15.75 -7.53
N GLU A 70 3.62 16.69 -6.62
CA GLU A 70 3.43 18.14 -6.85
C GLU A 70 4.33 18.66 -7.97
N ALA A 71 5.64 18.38 -7.89
CA ALA A 71 6.63 18.81 -8.88
C ALA A 71 6.34 18.29 -10.31
N HIS A 72 5.55 17.22 -10.42
CA HIS A 72 5.19 16.60 -11.69
C HIS A 72 3.69 16.57 -11.96
N ALA A 73 2.89 17.37 -11.24
CA ALA A 73 1.44 17.46 -11.37
C ALA A 73 0.98 17.70 -12.81
N ALA A 74 1.66 18.60 -13.53
CA ALA A 74 1.33 18.96 -14.92
C ALA A 74 1.65 17.88 -15.96
N LYS A 75 2.43 16.84 -15.62
CA LYS A 75 2.74 15.77 -16.57
C LYS A 75 1.56 14.78 -16.70
N PRO A 76 1.35 14.17 -17.88
CA PRO A 76 0.32 13.15 -18.09
C PRO A 76 0.47 11.94 -17.14
N ALA A 77 -0.65 11.34 -16.74
CA ALA A 77 -0.69 10.25 -15.77
C ALA A 77 0.15 9.02 -16.19
N ASP A 78 0.14 8.67 -17.49
CA ASP A 78 0.88 7.54 -18.07
C ASP A 78 2.42 7.68 -17.99
N ARG A 79 2.93 8.89 -17.72
CA ARG A 79 4.36 9.16 -17.50
C ARG A 79 4.77 9.10 -16.04
N GLN A 80 3.82 9.15 -15.10
CA GLN A 80 4.11 9.32 -13.68
C GLN A 80 4.77 8.11 -13.05
N LEU A 81 4.32 6.90 -13.40
CA LEU A 81 4.87 5.70 -12.77
C LEU A 81 6.37 5.53 -13.05
N ARG A 82 6.85 5.96 -14.22
CA ARG A 82 8.28 5.97 -14.54
C ARG A 82 9.08 6.97 -13.69
N ILE A 83 8.47 8.10 -13.35
CA ILE A 83 9.07 9.15 -12.51
C ILE A 83 9.11 8.71 -11.04
N LEU A 84 8.05 8.07 -10.57
CA LEU A 84 7.89 7.60 -9.19
C LEU A 84 8.83 6.43 -8.83
N ARG A 85 9.09 5.53 -9.79
CA ARG A 85 9.84 4.28 -9.57
C ARG A 85 11.18 4.44 -8.86
N PRO A 86 12.10 5.33 -9.29
CA PRO A 86 13.38 5.50 -8.60
C PRO A 86 13.22 5.87 -7.13
N MET A 87 12.22 6.69 -6.79
CA MET A 87 11.94 7.05 -5.40
C MET A 87 11.38 5.86 -4.60
N GLY A 88 10.48 5.08 -5.21
CA GLY A 88 9.99 3.82 -4.63
C GLY A 88 11.12 2.85 -4.31
N MET A 89 12.02 2.61 -5.27
CA MET A 89 13.18 1.73 -5.09
C MET A 89 14.14 2.23 -4.00
N ALA A 90 14.36 3.55 -3.91
CA ALA A 90 15.21 4.12 -2.88
C ALA A 90 14.59 4.00 -1.47
N CYS A 91 13.26 4.15 -1.35
CA CYS A 91 12.54 3.88 -0.11
C CYS A 91 12.60 2.40 0.29
N GLU A 92 12.42 1.48 -0.65
CA GLU A 92 12.62 0.05 -0.43
C GLU A 92 14.04 -0.26 0.06
N GLN A 93 15.06 0.38 -0.51
CA GLN A 93 16.45 0.20 -0.08
C GLN A 93 16.69 0.71 1.34
N ALA A 94 16.06 1.83 1.73
CA ALA A 94 16.11 2.34 3.10
C ALA A 94 15.48 1.36 4.10
N MET A 95 14.32 0.78 3.74
CA MET A 95 13.71 -0.32 4.49
C MET A 95 14.69 -1.49 4.63
N TYR A 96 15.20 -2.03 3.53
CA TYR A 96 16.12 -3.18 3.55
C TYR A 96 17.38 -2.92 4.38
N ALA A 97 17.94 -1.71 4.32
CA ALA A 97 19.08 -1.34 5.14
C ALA A 97 18.75 -1.37 6.65
N ALA A 98 17.58 -0.85 7.04
CA ALA A 98 17.14 -0.83 8.43
C ALA A 98 16.72 -2.21 8.98
N THR A 99 16.34 -3.13 8.09
CA THR A 99 15.83 -4.46 8.44
C THR A 99 16.81 -5.59 8.17
N GLY A 100 18.05 -5.29 7.75
CA GLY A 100 19.03 -6.32 7.44
C GLY A 100 18.66 -7.19 6.24
N GLY A 101 17.97 -6.62 5.24
CA GLY A 101 17.55 -7.29 4.01
C GLY A 101 16.17 -7.93 4.08
N VAL A 102 15.48 -7.85 5.21
CA VAL A 102 14.13 -8.41 5.40
C VAL A 102 13.06 -7.52 4.76
N ASN A 103 12.16 -8.12 3.99
CA ASN A 103 11.04 -7.41 3.38
C ASN A 103 9.87 -7.26 4.37
N THR A 104 9.81 -6.14 5.09
CA THR A 104 8.74 -5.84 6.05
C THR A 104 7.57 -5.08 5.43
N HIS A 105 7.84 -4.05 4.61
CA HIS A 105 6.84 -3.09 4.14
C HIS A 105 6.87 -2.83 2.62
N LYS A 106 7.44 -3.68 1.78
CA LYS A 106 7.47 -3.40 0.32
C LYS A 106 6.09 -3.14 -0.29
N GLY A 107 5.07 -3.90 0.12
CA GLY A 107 3.68 -3.66 -0.29
C GLY A 107 3.12 -2.33 0.24
N GLY A 108 3.42 -2.01 1.50
CA GLY A 108 3.03 -0.75 2.13
C GLY A 108 3.68 0.48 1.46
N ILE A 109 4.98 0.40 1.16
CA ILE A 109 5.72 1.43 0.39
C ILE A 109 5.06 1.64 -0.98
N PHE A 110 4.72 0.57 -1.68
CA PHE A 110 4.07 0.65 -2.99
C PHE A 110 2.71 1.35 -2.90
N ALA A 111 1.82 0.91 -2.02
CA ALA A 111 0.46 1.47 -1.90
C ALA A 111 0.45 2.89 -1.32
N LEU A 112 1.09 3.11 -0.18
CA LEU A 112 1.12 4.40 0.50
C LEU A 112 1.96 5.43 -0.26
N GLY A 113 3.05 5.00 -0.91
CA GLY A 113 3.85 5.87 -1.79
C GLY A 113 3.06 6.36 -3.00
N LEU A 114 2.25 5.48 -3.63
CA LEU A 114 1.33 5.88 -4.71
C LEU A 114 0.28 6.89 -4.23
N LEU A 115 -0.32 6.66 -3.06
CA LEU A 115 -1.31 7.56 -2.48
C LEU A 115 -0.69 8.93 -2.14
N CYS A 116 0.47 8.96 -1.48
CA CYS A 116 1.20 10.19 -1.19
C CYS A 116 1.55 10.96 -2.46
N PHE A 117 2.05 10.26 -3.48
CA PHE A 117 2.33 10.85 -4.78
C PHE A 117 1.07 11.40 -5.47
N ALA A 118 -0.05 10.69 -5.40
CA ALA A 118 -1.33 11.16 -5.92
C ALA A 118 -1.82 12.41 -5.18
N ALA A 119 -1.62 12.52 -3.86
CA ALA A 119 -2.00 13.72 -3.09
C ALA A 119 -1.30 14.99 -3.59
N GLY A 120 -0.03 14.90 -3.97
CA GLY A 120 0.68 16.05 -4.57
C GLY A 120 0.12 16.47 -5.93
N ARG A 121 -0.62 15.59 -6.62
CA ARG A 121 -1.13 15.84 -7.98
C ARG A 121 -2.56 16.36 -8.01
N VAL A 122 -3.39 15.94 -7.06
CA VAL A 122 -4.80 16.30 -7.02
C VAL A 122 -5.01 17.66 -6.36
N LYS A 123 -5.98 18.43 -6.84
CA LYS A 123 -6.31 19.74 -6.25
C LYS A 123 -7.06 19.62 -4.92
N ASN A 124 -7.92 18.61 -4.81
CA ASN A 124 -8.74 18.35 -3.64
C ASN A 124 -8.47 16.92 -3.18
N ILE A 125 -7.98 16.74 -1.96
CA ILE A 125 -7.68 15.43 -1.39
C ILE A 125 -8.97 14.82 -0.83
N SER A 126 -9.36 13.68 -1.39
CA SER A 126 -10.40 12.79 -0.87
C SER A 126 -10.03 11.34 -1.19
N ALA A 127 -10.65 10.37 -0.52
CA ALA A 127 -10.42 8.95 -0.83
C ALA A 127 -10.67 8.65 -2.32
N ASP A 128 -11.75 9.21 -2.88
CA ASP A 128 -12.10 9.04 -4.29
C ASP A 128 -11.09 9.68 -5.24
N SER A 129 -10.67 10.93 -4.97
CA SER A 129 -9.74 11.62 -5.85
C SER A 129 -8.36 10.93 -5.86
N LEU A 130 -7.90 10.47 -4.70
CA LEU A 130 -6.65 9.73 -4.58
C LEU A 130 -6.72 8.38 -5.29
N CYS A 131 -7.77 7.58 -5.06
CA CYS A 131 -7.91 6.27 -5.68
C CYS A 131 -8.09 6.36 -7.20
N CYS A 132 -8.82 7.37 -7.69
CA CYS A 132 -8.96 7.65 -9.11
C CYS A 132 -7.60 8.02 -9.73
N GLU A 133 -6.83 8.90 -9.09
CA GLU A 133 -5.53 9.30 -9.62
C GLU A 133 -4.52 8.15 -9.61
N VAL A 134 -4.51 7.31 -8.57
CA VAL A 134 -3.70 6.08 -8.56
C VAL A 134 -4.09 5.13 -9.69
N SER A 135 -5.39 4.92 -9.93
CA SER A 135 -5.87 4.12 -11.07
C SER A 135 -5.38 4.68 -12.41
N ASN A 136 -5.42 6.00 -12.60
CA ASN A 136 -4.93 6.66 -13.82
C ASN A 136 -3.42 6.48 -14.01
N ILE A 137 -2.63 6.66 -12.94
CA ILE A 137 -1.16 6.47 -12.96
C ILE A 137 -0.80 5.01 -13.26
N CYS A 138 -1.58 4.07 -12.73
CA CYS A 138 -1.35 2.64 -12.85
C CYS A 138 -2.10 1.99 -14.03
N HIS A 139 -2.77 2.77 -14.89
CA HIS A 139 -3.51 2.23 -16.02
C HIS A 139 -2.62 1.39 -16.94
N GLY A 140 -3.03 0.15 -17.23
CA GLY A 140 -2.31 -0.83 -18.03
C GLY A 140 -1.12 -1.49 -17.32
N LEU A 141 -0.95 -1.32 -16.01
CA LEU A 141 0.18 -1.86 -15.25
C LEU A 141 0.21 -3.39 -15.29
N VAL A 142 -0.93 -4.05 -15.06
CA VAL A 142 -1.06 -5.51 -15.11
C VAL A 142 -0.70 -6.04 -16.49
N ALA A 143 -1.26 -5.46 -17.55
CA ALA A 143 -0.98 -5.89 -18.92
C ALA A 143 0.51 -5.75 -19.27
N ARG A 144 1.13 -4.61 -18.93
CA ARG A 144 2.55 -4.36 -19.23
C ARG A 144 3.51 -5.23 -18.42
N GLU A 145 3.19 -5.52 -17.17
CA GLU A 145 4.16 -6.15 -16.26
C GLU A 145 3.89 -7.61 -15.92
N LEU A 146 2.64 -8.06 -15.97
CA LEU A 146 2.29 -9.44 -15.62
C LEU A 146 1.99 -10.30 -16.85
N ALA A 147 1.34 -9.73 -17.88
CA ALA A 147 0.96 -10.50 -19.08
C ALA A 147 2.09 -10.61 -20.13
N GLY A 148 3.02 -9.66 -20.18
CA GLY A 148 3.96 -9.49 -21.29
C GLY A 148 5.40 -10.01 -21.10
N ARG A 149 5.74 -10.72 -20.01
CA ARG A 149 7.13 -11.12 -19.69
C ARG A 149 7.36 -12.62 -19.77
N SER A 150 8.35 -13.04 -20.56
CA SER A 150 8.78 -14.43 -20.80
C SER A 150 10.09 -14.83 -20.10
N GLY A 151 10.56 -14.03 -19.13
CA GLY A 151 11.80 -14.27 -18.38
C GLY A 151 11.63 -15.14 -17.12
N GLN A 152 12.61 -15.09 -16.19
CA GLN A 152 12.46 -15.70 -14.86
C GLN A 152 11.33 -15.02 -14.09
N ALA A 153 10.16 -15.66 -14.07
CA ALA A 153 8.96 -15.13 -13.46
C ALA A 153 9.14 -14.99 -11.93
N THR A 154 8.93 -13.76 -11.45
CA THR A 154 8.74 -13.46 -10.03
C THR A 154 7.55 -14.26 -9.47
N ALA A 155 7.46 -14.40 -8.14
CA ALA A 155 6.35 -15.12 -7.51
C ALA A 155 4.97 -14.58 -7.97
N GLY A 156 4.81 -13.26 -8.06
CA GLY A 156 3.58 -12.63 -8.54
C GLY A 156 3.30 -12.88 -10.03
N GLU A 157 4.31 -12.86 -10.90
CA GLU A 157 4.13 -13.21 -12.33
C GLU A 157 3.71 -14.68 -12.49
N ARG A 158 4.30 -15.60 -11.71
CA ARG A 158 3.88 -17.01 -11.71
C ARG A 158 2.44 -17.18 -11.23
N GLN A 159 2.07 -16.49 -10.14
CA GLN A 159 0.70 -16.55 -9.61
C GLN A 159 -0.32 -15.95 -10.58
N PHE A 160 0.05 -14.90 -11.31
CA PHE A 160 -0.78 -14.35 -12.37
C PHE A 160 -0.98 -15.36 -13.51
N GLN A 161 0.10 -16.00 -13.99
CA GLN A 161 0.02 -16.98 -15.06
C GLN A 161 -0.79 -18.24 -14.68
N LEU A 162 -0.63 -18.71 -13.44
CA LEU A 162 -1.28 -19.94 -12.97
C LEU A 162 -2.73 -19.73 -12.55
N TYR A 163 -3.05 -18.58 -11.94
CA TYR A 163 -4.32 -18.38 -11.23
C TYR A 163 -5.03 -17.06 -11.58
N GLY A 164 -4.46 -16.22 -12.45
CA GLY A 164 -5.02 -14.91 -12.79
C GLY A 164 -4.88 -13.87 -11.68
N LEU A 165 -4.08 -14.13 -10.63
CA LEU A 165 -3.93 -13.23 -9.49
C LEU A 165 -3.06 -12.02 -9.84
N THR A 166 -3.65 -10.83 -9.83
CA THR A 166 -2.98 -9.58 -10.19
C THR A 166 -2.19 -8.96 -9.01
N GLY A 167 -2.53 -9.33 -7.78
CA GLY A 167 -1.92 -8.81 -6.55
C GLY A 167 -1.95 -7.29 -6.44
N ALA A 168 -0.94 -6.73 -5.76
CA ALA A 168 -0.83 -5.28 -5.50
C ALA A 168 -0.92 -4.41 -6.77
N ARG A 169 -0.44 -4.91 -7.92
CA ARG A 169 -0.53 -4.19 -9.20
C ARG A 169 -1.96 -4.02 -9.68
N GLY A 170 -2.77 -5.07 -9.58
CA GLY A 170 -4.19 -4.99 -9.93
C GLY A 170 -4.99 -4.14 -8.94
N GLU A 171 -4.64 -4.20 -7.66
CA GLU A 171 -5.21 -3.29 -6.66
C GLU A 171 -4.93 -1.83 -7.04
N ALA A 172 -3.68 -1.44 -7.30
CA ALA A 172 -3.35 -0.08 -7.70
C ALA A 172 -4.03 0.33 -9.03
N GLU A 173 -4.02 -0.52 -10.05
CA GLU A 173 -4.67 -0.24 -11.34
C GLU A 173 -6.18 -0.04 -11.20
N SER A 174 -6.84 -0.77 -10.28
CA SER A 174 -8.27 -0.59 -9.98
C SER A 174 -8.59 0.58 -9.04
N GLY A 175 -7.57 1.31 -8.55
CA GLY A 175 -7.74 2.33 -7.51
C GLY A 175 -8.13 1.72 -6.16
N PHE A 176 -7.47 0.63 -5.78
CA PHE A 176 -7.68 -0.12 -4.53
C PHE A 176 -9.14 -0.56 -4.32
N ALA A 177 -9.74 -1.19 -5.32
CA ALA A 177 -11.15 -1.57 -5.30
C ALA A 177 -11.52 -2.45 -4.09
N THR A 178 -10.63 -3.36 -3.67
CA THR A 178 -10.91 -4.28 -2.55
C THR A 178 -11.08 -3.52 -1.24
N VAL A 179 -10.17 -2.61 -0.92
CA VAL A 179 -10.26 -1.84 0.34
C VAL A 179 -11.42 -0.85 0.31
N ARG A 180 -11.67 -0.19 -0.82
CA ARG A 180 -12.82 0.73 -0.95
C ARG A 180 -14.14 0.01 -0.68
N LYS A 181 -14.35 -1.14 -1.31
CA LYS A 181 -15.55 -1.97 -1.08
C LYS A 181 -15.67 -2.46 0.36
N ALA A 182 -14.55 -2.80 1.00
CA ALA A 182 -14.56 -3.20 2.41
C ALA A 182 -14.90 -2.04 3.33
N LEU A 183 -14.41 -0.83 3.03
CA LEU A 183 -14.69 0.40 3.78
C LEU A 183 -16.14 0.86 3.62
N ASP A 184 -16.74 0.72 2.44
CA ASP A 184 -18.16 1.04 2.21
C ASP A 184 -19.10 0.21 3.13
N ALA A 185 -18.69 -1.01 3.45
CA ALA A 185 -19.40 -1.91 4.35
C ALA A 185 -18.93 -1.80 5.82
N TRP A 186 -17.99 -0.91 6.13
CA TRP A 186 -17.40 -0.77 7.46
C TRP A 186 -18.04 0.37 8.24
N ASN A 187 -18.50 0.06 9.46
CA ASN A 187 -19.15 1.03 10.34
C ASN A 187 -18.16 1.86 11.19
N GLY A 188 -16.85 1.72 10.95
CA GLY A 188 -15.81 2.44 11.68
C GLY A 188 -15.49 1.93 13.09
N GLN A 189 -16.11 0.85 13.57
CA GLN A 189 -16.00 0.46 14.98
C GLN A 189 -14.94 -0.60 15.29
N SER A 190 -14.58 -1.45 14.33
CA SER A 190 -13.64 -2.56 14.58
C SER A 190 -12.65 -2.71 13.44
N LEU A 191 -11.39 -2.37 13.71
CA LEU A 191 -10.28 -2.65 12.80
C LEU A 191 -10.03 -4.15 12.66
N HIS A 192 -10.22 -4.95 13.72
CA HIS A 192 -10.19 -6.42 13.62
C HIS A 192 -11.26 -6.96 12.68
N GLY A 193 -12.49 -6.45 12.77
CA GLY A 193 -13.57 -6.82 11.87
C GLY A 193 -13.28 -6.46 10.41
N LEU A 194 -12.67 -5.28 10.18
CA LEU A 194 -12.22 -4.87 8.84
C LEU A 194 -11.09 -5.77 8.32
N LEU A 195 -10.10 -6.10 9.16
CA LEU A 195 -9.01 -7.02 8.83
C LEU A 195 -9.55 -8.39 8.40
N LEU A 196 -10.43 -9.00 9.22
CA LEU A 196 -11.01 -10.31 8.89
C LEU A 196 -11.84 -10.26 7.61
N ARG A 197 -12.60 -9.18 7.40
CA ARG A 197 -13.33 -8.96 6.13
C ARG A 197 -12.38 -8.90 4.94
N LEU A 198 -11.27 -8.17 5.06
CA LEU A 198 -10.26 -8.06 4.01
C LEU A 198 -9.60 -9.41 3.75
N MET A 199 -9.23 -10.15 4.80
CA MET A 199 -8.65 -11.50 4.67
C MET A 199 -9.56 -12.45 3.90
N ALA A 200 -10.88 -12.40 4.14
CA ALA A 200 -11.85 -13.28 3.49
C ALA A 200 -12.12 -12.97 2.00
N VAL A 201 -11.75 -11.78 1.51
CA VAL A 201 -12.06 -11.36 0.12
C VAL A 201 -10.83 -11.04 -0.71
N ASN A 202 -9.70 -10.75 -0.07
CA ASN A 202 -8.46 -10.42 -0.74
C ASN A 202 -7.79 -11.69 -1.27
N GLN A 203 -7.48 -11.70 -2.56
CA GLN A 203 -6.72 -12.77 -3.20
C GLN A 203 -5.22 -12.61 -2.89
N ASP A 204 -4.83 -12.84 -1.64
CA ASP A 204 -3.51 -12.51 -1.13
C ASP A 204 -2.39 -13.42 -1.70
N SER A 205 -1.56 -12.85 -2.56
CA SER A 205 -0.34 -13.45 -3.10
C SER A 205 0.66 -13.96 -2.04
N ASN A 206 0.68 -13.39 -0.83
CA ASN A 206 1.52 -13.84 0.27
C ASN A 206 1.02 -15.16 0.87
N LEU A 207 -0.30 -15.33 0.98
CA LEU A 207 -0.93 -16.60 1.38
C LEU A 207 -0.66 -17.67 0.33
N VAL A 208 -0.84 -17.36 -0.95
CA VAL A 208 -0.55 -18.30 -2.03
C VAL A 208 0.92 -18.72 -2.06
N SER A 209 1.84 -17.80 -1.75
CA SER A 209 3.28 -18.12 -1.70
C SER A 209 3.65 -19.07 -0.56
N ARG A 210 2.90 -19.07 0.55
CA ARG A 210 3.22 -19.87 1.76
C ARG A 210 2.38 -21.13 1.89
N GLY A 211 1.08 -21.02 1.64
CA GLY A 211 0.09 -22.11 1.79
C GLY A 211 -0.52 -22.59 0.48
N GLY A 212 -0.08 -22.08 -0.68
CA GLY A 212 -0.67 -22.41 -1.97
C GLY A 212 -2.09 -21.87 -2.14
N ILE A 213 -2.74 -22.29 -3.23
CA ILE A 213 -4.13 -21.89 -3.51
C ILE A 213 -5.12 -22.43 -2.47
N GLU A 214 -4.83 -23.59 -1.88
CA GLU A 214 -5.67 -24.16 -0.81
C GLU A 214 -5.57 -23.35 0.48
N GLY A 215 -4.37 -22.85 0.82
CA GLY A 215 -4.21 -21.93 1.95
C GLY A 215 -4.98 -20.62 1.77
N LEU A 216 -5.06 -20.12 0.54
CA LEU A 216 -5.88 -18.93 0.23
C LEU A 216 -7.38 -19.22 0.35
N ARG A 217 -7.86 -20.40 -0.05
CA ARG A 217 -9.30 -20.78 0.04
C ARG A 217 -9.77 -21.09 1.46
N TYR A 218 -8.84 -21.50 2.33
CA TYR A 218 -9.13 -21.81 3.72
C TYR A 218 -9.45 -20.54 4.53
N VAL A 219 -8.79 -19.43 4.20
CA VAL A 219 -8.96 -18.11 4.83
C VAL A 219 -10.20 -17.42 4.28
#